data_AF-A0A3N1B2K8-F1
#
_entry.id   AF-A0A3N1B2K8-F1
#
_cell.length_a   1.000
_cell.length_b   1.000
_cell.length_c   1.000
_cell.angle_alpha   90.00
_cell.angle_beta   90.00
_cell.angle_gamma   90.00
#
_symmetry.space_group_name_H-M   'P 1'
#
loop_
_entity.id
_entity.type
_entity.pdbx_description
1 polymer ?
#
loop_
_entity_poly.entity_id
_entity_poly.type
_entity_poly.pdbx_seq_one_letter_code
_entity_poly.pdbx_strand_id
1 'polypeptide(L)'
;MTEPQQTFLNPDLARPAGNALGAAAETLAAEWARVTGTIRTLNEARPWGDDEAGRTFNEHYLDGGDEAPAKVTLDAGDDLVAAFEDTGLRIVSSVDGTVDDDGAVGDSFGGGR
;
A
#
# COMPACT_ATOMS: atom_id res chain seq x y z
N MET A 1 4.63 -42.54 -6.76
CA MET A 1 4.87 -41.23 -6.13
C MET A 1 4.80 -40.19 -7.23
N THR A 2 3.62 -39.63 -7.46
CA THR A 2 3.46 -38.49 -8.35
C THR A 2 4.04 -37.27 -7.65
N GLU A 3 5.01 -36.63 -8.29
CA GLU A 3 5.59 -35.38 -7.80
C GLU A 3 4.47 -34.37 -7.54
N PRO A 4 4.55 -33.59 -6.44
CA PRO A 4 3.66 -32.45 -6.28
C PRO A 4 3.91 -31.55 -7.48
N GLN A 5 2.89 -31.36 -8.31
CA GLN A 5 2.89 -30.38 -9.38
C GLN A 5 3.34 -29.07 -8.74
N GLN A 6 4.55 -28.63 -9.10
CA GLN A 6 5.11 -27.41 -8.57
C GLN A 6 4.35 -26.25 -9.20
N THR A 7 3.22 -25.90 -8.61
CA THR A 7 2.68 -24.56 -8.72
C THR A 7 3.84 -23.62 -8.40
N PHE A 8 4.15 -22.67 -9.28
CA PHE A 8 5.32 -21.77 -9.17
C PHE A 8 5.33 -20.97 -7.84
N LEU A 9 4.21 -21.03 -7.10
CA LEU A 9 3.93 -20.39 -5.83
C LEU A 9 3.40 -21.44 -4.82
N ASN A 10 3.96 -21.48 -3.61
CA ASN A 10 3.40 -22.30 -2.53
C ASN A 10 2.24 -21.55 -1.84
N PRO A 11 0.97 -21.98 -1.99
CA PRO A 11 -0.18 -21.25 -1.48
C PRO A 11 -0.22 -21.18 0.06
N ASP A 12 0.27 -22.20 0.75
CA ASP A 12 0.33 -22.27 2.22
C ASP A 12 1.32 -21.24 2.81
N LEU A 13 2.29 -20.80 2.00
CA LEU A 13 3.22 -19.74 2.38
C LEU A 13 2.79 -18.37 1.86
N ALA A 14 2.25 -18.32 0.64
CA ALA A 14 1.91 -17.07 -0.03
C ALA A 14 0.66 -16.40 0.56
N ARG A 15 -0.36 -17.18 0.93
CA ARG A 15 -1.59 -16.64 1.53
C ARG A 15 -1.31 -15.97 2.90
N PRO A 16 -0.62 -16.61 3.86
CA PRO A 16 -0.24 -15.93 5.10
C PRO A 16 0.67 -14.72 4.88
N ALA A 17 1.59 -14.78 3.91
CA ALA A 17 2.46 -13.65 3.59
C ALA A 17 1.69 -12.46 3.00
N GLY A 18 0.71 -12.70 2.12
CA GLY A 18 -0.18 -11.66 1.59
C GLY A 18 -1.02 -11.01 2.69
N ASN A 19 -1.57 -11.80 3.61
CA ASN A 19 -2.30 -11.29 4.78
C ASN A 19 -1.39 -10.46 5.70
N ALA A 20 -0.17 -10.93 5.96
CA ALA A 20 0.79 -10.18 6.78
C ALA A 20 1.20 -8.86 6.12
N LEU A 21 1.34 -8.83 4.80
CA LEU A 21 1.57 -7.60 4.04
C LEU A 21 0.39 -6.64 4.15
N GLY A 22 -0.84 -7.14 4.05
CA GLY A 22 -2.05 -6.34 4.28
C GLY A 22 -2.08 -5.70 5.67
N ALA A 23 -1.82 -6.47 6.72
CA ALA A 23 -1.76 -5.94 8.10
C ALA A 23 -0.62 -4.91 8.30
N ALA A 24 0.51 -5.13 7.64
CA ALA A 24 1.61 -4.15 7.64
C ALA A 24 1.22 -2.87 6.90
N ALA A 25 0.47 -2.97 5.80
CA ALA A 25 -0.04 -1.83 5.05
C ALA A 25 -1.07 -1.03 5.86
N GLU A 26 -1.98 -1.68 6.58
CA GLU A 26 -2.92 -1.01 7.51
C GLU A 26 -2.18 -0.23 8.60
N THR A 27 -1.12 -0.83 9.16
CA THR A 27 -0.27 -0.16 10.17
C THR A 27 0.43 1.05 9.56
N LEU A 28 0.99 0.90 8.36
CA LEU A 28 1.62 2.00 7.62
C LEU A 28 0.63 3.13 7.34
N ALA A 29 -0.59 2.81 6.90
CA ALA A 29 -1.64 3.77 6.62
C ALA A 29 -2.03 4.57 7.88
N ALA A 30 -2.20 3.89 9.02
CA ALA A 30 -2.51 4.53 10.29
C ALA A 30 -1.41 5.49 10.76
N GLU A 31 -0.14 5.06 10.68
CA GLU A 31 1.00 5.91 11.04
C GLU A 31 1.18 7.08 10.07
N TRP A 32 0.99 6.84 8.77
CA TRP A 32 1.04 7.89 7.77
C TRP A 32 -0.03 8.94 8.01
N ALA A 33 -1.28 8.54 8.22
CA ALA A 33 -2.37 9.46 8.55
C ALA A 33 -2.08 10.30 9.81
N ARG A 34 -1.47 9.69 10.84
CA ARG A 34 -1.05 10.41 12.06
C ARG A 34 0.03 11.45 11.79
N VAL A 35 1.06 11.09 11.03
CA VAL A 35 2.17 11.99 10.69
C VAL A 35 1.70 13.12 9.77
N THR A 36 0.94 12.81 8.72
CA THR A 36 0.44 13.83 7.78
C THR A 36 -0.55 14.77 8.45
N GLY A 37 -1.41 14.28 9.34
CA GLY A 37 -2.28 15.14 10.16
C GLY A 37 -1.49 16.12 11.02
N THR A 38 -0.39 15.67 11.61
CA THR A 38 0.53 16.53 12.39
C THR A 38 1.19 17.58 11.51
N ILE A 39 1.72 17.18 10.34
CA ILE A 39 2.36 18.09 9.38
C ILE A 39 1.37 19.15 8.90
N ARG A 40 0.15 18.75 8.52
CA ARG A 40 -0.91 19.68 8.08
C ARG A 40 -1.22 20.70 9.16
N THR A 41 -1.40 20.26 10.40
CA THR A 41 -1.63 21.15 11.57
C THR A 41 -0.47 22.14 11.77
N LEU A 42 0.77 21.67 11.66
CA LEU A 42 1.95 22.55 11.79
C LEU A 42 2.04 23.56 10.65
N ASN A 43 1.74 23.16 9.41
CA ASN A 43 1.75 24.03 8.24
C ASN A 43 0.66 25.12 8.32
N GLU A 44 -0.54 24.79 8.84
CA GLU A 44 -1.61 25.76 9.08
C GLU A 44 -1.20 26.88 10.04
N ALA A 45 -0.32 26.58 11.01
CA ALA A 45 0.21 27.56 11.94
C ALA A 45 1.23 28.53 11.32
N ARG A 46 1.53 28.43 10.01
CA ARG A 46 2.54 29.23 9.28
C ARG A 46 3.85 29.33 10.07
N PRO A 47 4.54 28.20 10.29
CA PRO A 47 5.62 28.09 11.29
C PRO A 47 6.85 28.94 10.93
N TRP A 48 6.94 29.39 9.68
CA TRP A 48 8.02 30.21 9.16
C TRP A 48 7.80 31.72 9.33
N GLY A 49 6.66 32.12 9.91
CA GLY A 49 6.33 33.51 10.18
C GLY A 49 5.85 34.30 8.96
N ASP A 50 5.50 35.56 9.22
CA ASP A 50 4.90 36.48 8.25
C ASP A 50 5.86 37.61 7.79
N ASP A 51 7.12 37.54 8.18
CA ASP A 51 8.14 38.44 7.63
C ASP A 51 8.40 38.15 6.14
N GLU A 52 9.24 38.95 5.49
CA GLU A 52 9.49 38.79 4.05
C GLU A 52 10.06 37.41 3.70
N ALA A 53 10.99 36.90 4.52
CA ALA A 53 11.58 35.59 4.33
C ALA A 53 10.55 34.47 4.54
N GLY A 54 9.77 34.54 5.63
CA GLY A 54 8.73 33.57 5.96
C GLY A 54 7.61 33.52 4.92
N ARG A 55 7.15 34.67 4.43
CA ARG A 55 6.17 34.73 3.33
C ARG A 55 6.71 34.13 2.04
N THR A 56 7.94 34.47 1.66
CA THR A 56 8.58 33.90 0.46
C THR A 56 8.73 32.38 0.59
N PHE A 57 9.08 31.89 1.77
CA PHE A 57 9.16 30.45 2.01
C PHE A 57 7.78 29.79 1.91
N ASN A 58 6.75 30.33 2.58
CA ASN A 58 5.40 29.80 2.52
C ASN A 58 4.84 29.78 1.09
N GLU A 59 5.12 30.81 0.29
CA GLU A 59 4.72 30.89 -1.12
C GLU A 59 5.27 29.72 -1.94
N HIS A 60 6.54 29.37 -1.76
CA HIS A 60 7.16 28.29 -2.52
C HIS A 60 6.95 26.90 -1.92
N TYR A 61 6.80 26.79 -0.60
CA TYR A 61 6.74 25.51 0.11
C TYR A 61 5.31 25.00 0.34
N LEU A 62 4.38 25.90 0.70
CA LEU A 62 2.99 25.57 1.06
C LEU A 62 2.00 25.97 -0.02
N ASP A 63 2.10 27.21 -0.50
CA ASP A 63 1.06 27.86 -1.30
C ASP A 63 1.29 27.71 -2.83
N GLY A 64 2.37 27.03 -3.23
CA GLY A 64 2.79 26.82 -4.64
C GLY A 64 1.90 25.89 -5.48
N GLY A 65 0.67 25.62 -5.03
CA GLY A 65 -0.27 24.74 -5.72
C GLY A 65 0.19 23.28 -5.80
N ASP A 66 -0.06 22.62 -6.93
CA ASP A 66 0.22 21.18 -7.12
C ASP A 66 1.72 20.84 -7.13
N GLU A 67 2.57 21.82 -7.42
CA GLU A 67 4.03 21.65 -7.42
C GLU A 67 4.68 21.99 -6.07
N ALA A 68 3.88 22.46 -5.09
CA ALA A 68 4.38 22.80 -3.76
C ALA A 68 5.06 21.56 -3.12
N PRO A 69 6.33 21.65 -2.69
CA PRO A 69 7.07 20.52 -2.13
C PRO A 69 6.34 19.84 -0.96
N ALA A 70 5.63 20.61 -0.11
CA ALA A 70 4.84 20.05 0.97
C ALA A 70 3.72 19.14 0.44
N LYS A 71 2.98 19.60 -0.58
CA LYS A 71 1.91 18.82 -1.21
C LYS A 71 2.48 17.58 -1.92
N VAL A 72 3.47 17.75 -2.78
CA VAL A 72 4.11 16.66 -3.53
C VAL A 72 4.61 15.55 -2.59
N THR A 73 5.24 15.91 -1.48
CA THR A 73 5.76 14.94 -0.52
C THR A 73 4.64 14.17 0.19
N LEU A 74 3.56 14.86 0.56
CA LEU A 74 2.42 14.24 1.23
C LEU A 74 1.66 13.31 0.26
N ASP A 75 1.42 13.77 -0.97
CA ASP A 75 0.73 12.99 -1.99
C ASP A 75 1.55 11.73 -2.37
N ALA A 76 2.88 11.86 -2.50
CA ALA A 76 3.74 10.71 -2.80
C ALA A 76 3.72 9.64 -1.69
N GLY A 77 3.53 10.05 -0.42
CA GLY A 77 3.38 9.09 0.67
C GLY A 77 2.00 8.44 0.68
N ASP A 78 0.94 9.16 0.32
CA ASP A 78 -0.41 8.59 0.11
C ASP A 78 -0.37 7.53 -1.01
N ASP A 79 0.31 7.80 -2.12
CA ASP A 79 0.51 6.85 -3.23
C ASP A 79 1.27 5.60 -2.79
N LEU A 80 2.31 5.76 -1.96
CA LEU A 80 3.10 4.64 -1.45
C LEU A 80 2.25 3.73 -0.55
N VAL A 81 1.48 4.32 0.37
CA VAL A 81 0.57 3.58 1.27
C VAL A 81 -0.44 2.77 0.45
N ALA A 82 -1.09 3.41 -0.53
CA ALA A 82 -2.06 2.75 -1.40
C ALA A 82 -1.44 1.59 -2.18
N ALA A 83 -0.19 1.73 -2.65
CA ALA A 83 0.52 0.66 -3.34
C ALA A 83 0.77 -0.57 -2.44
N PHE A 84 1.06 -0.37 -1.15
CA PHE A 84 1.24 -1.47 -0.20
C PHE A 84 -0.09 -2.19 0.10
N GLU A 85 -1.18 -1.46 0.27
CA GLU A 85 -2.51 -2.03 0.49
C GLU A 85 -2.97 -2.88 -0.70
N ASP A 86 -2.83 -2.34 -1.92
CA ASP A 86 -3.19 -3.03 -3.17
C ASP A 86 -2.32 -4.28 -3.40
N THR A 87 -1.02 -4.23 -3.09
CA THR A 87 -0.13 -5.38 -3.28
C THR A 87 -0.52 -6.57 -2.40
N GLY A 88 -0.87 -6.35 -1.13
CA GLY A 88 -1.32 -7.41 -0.23
C GLY A 88 -2.58 -8.13 -0.76
N LEU A 89 -3.57 -7.34 -1.18
CA LEU A 89 -4.82 -7.86 -1.75
C LEU A 89 -4.59 -8.65 -3.05
N ARG A 90 -3.73 -8.14 -3.94
CA ARG A 90 -3.40 -8.82 -5.20
C ARG A 90 -2.71 -10.17 -4.98
N ILE A 91 -1.83 -10.28 -4.00
CA ILE A 91 -1.15 -11.54 -3.67
C ILE A 91 -2.18 -12.58 -3.20
N VAL A 92 -3.04 -12.22 -2.25
CA VAL A 92 -4.07 -13.14 -1.72
C VAL A 92 -5.04 -13.56 -2.84
N SER A 93 -5.55 -12.61 -3.61
CA SER A 93 -6.47 -12.90 -4.72
C SER A 93 -5.86 -13.77 -5.82
N SER A 94 -4.56 -13.59 -6.13
CA SER A 94 -3.88 -14.41 -7.14
C SER A 94 -3.66 -15.84 -6.64
N VAL A 95 -3.36 -16.00 -5.35
CA VAL A 95 -3.24 -17.32 -4.71
C VAL A 95 -4.59 -18.02 -4.70
N ASP A 96 -5.66 -17.32 -4.31
CA ASP A 96 -7.02 -17.86 -4.31
C ASP A 96 -7.44 -18.33 -5.71
N GLY A 97 -7.28 -17.47 -6.73
CA GLY A 97 -7.63 -17.84 -8.11
C GLY A 97 -6.84 -19.03 -8.66
N THR A 98 -5.55 -19.13 -8.33
CA THR A 98 -4.72 -20.26 -8.79
C THR A 98 -5.14 -21.58 -8.13
N VAL A 99 -5.49 -21.55 -6.84
CA VAL A 99 -5.94 -22.74 -6.11
C VAL A 99 -7.32 -23.20 -6.58
N ASP A 100 -8.23 -22.27 -6.87
CA ASP A 100 -9.56 -22.59 -7.39
C ASP A 100 -9.50 -23.25 -8.78
N ASP A 101 -8.64 -22.74 -9.68
CA ASP A 101 -8.40 -23.32 -11.00
C ASP A 101 -7.80 -24.73 -10.90
N ASP A 102 -6.80 -24.94 -10.04
CA ASP A 102 -6.18 -26.25 -9.81
C ASP A 102 -7.18 -27.26 -9.21
N GLY A 103 -8.09 -26.79 -8.33
CA GLY A 103 -9.17 -27.60 -7.77
C GLY A 103 -10.18 -28.06 -8.82
N ALA A 104 -10.63 -27.15 -9.69
CA ALA A 104 -11.54 -27.46 -10.78
C ALA A 104 -10.92 -28.44 -11.80
N VAL A 105 -9.62 -28.28 -12.08
CA VAL A 105 -8.84 -29.21 -12.91
C VAL A 105 -8.74 -30.57 -12.24
N GLY A 106 -8.40 -30.63 -10.95
CA GLY A 106 -8.30 -31.88 -10.18
C GLY A 106 -9.60 -32.68 -10.17
N ASP A 107 -10.74 -32.02 -9.97
CA ASP A 107 -12.07 -32.65 -10.02
C ASP A 107 -12.40 -33.18 -11.42
N SER A 108 -11.97 -32.49 -12.48
CA SER A 108 -12.19 -32.92 -13.88
C SER A 108 -11.37 -34.16 -14.29
N PHE A 109 -10.25 -34.42 -13.60
CA PHE A 109 -9.36 -35.55 -13.89
C PHE A 109 -9.49 -36.75 -12.93
N GLY A 110 -10.24 -36.64 -11.81
CA GLY A 110 -10.16 -37.69 -10.79
C GLY A 110 -11.16 -37.69 -9.63
N GLY A 111 -12.36 -37.09 -9.76
CA GLY A 111 -13.46 -37.26 -8.80
C GLY A 111 -14.07 -38.68 -8.71
N GLY A 112 -13.27 -39.73 -8.95
CA GLY A 112 -13.64 -41.13 -8.86
C GLY A 112 -13.06 -41.78 -7.60
N ARG A 113 -13.83 -41.74 -6.51
CA ARG A 113 -13.86 -42.82 -5.52
C ARG A 113 -15.30 -43.26 -5.33
#